data_AF-A0A3M1I6Y0-F1
#
_entry.id   AF-A0A3M1I6Y0-F1
#
_cell.length_a   1.000
_cell.length_b   1.000
_cell.length_c   1.000
_cell.angle_alpha   90.00
_cell.angle_beta   90.00
_cell.angle_gamma   90.00
#
_symmetry.space_group_name_H-M   'P 1'
#
loop_
_entity.id
_entity.type
_entity.pdbx_description
1 polymer ?
#
loop_
_entity_poly.entity_id
_entity_poly.type
_entity_poly.pdbx_seq_one_letter_code
_entity_poly.pdbx_strand_id
1 'polypeptide(L)'
;MKAGFIVFLVFVQLPLQARIAYGTQGDMLSGARNTTYIADLLSYPLFIFSAKHTGGYGTYFFHAFVIIPIYSYFKTLQHEYFGHAYRARQYHRKNDLIMKAPFPYNLFIEDNIAVAGYVKVTFDTLPTYDERLLLDAAGIEANNIAAKDYRIPMLKGKSLFYNYLISRLSPFGYILGDSGQISGGFEGDPSQYRLALKQKYNDNNALSVVSMRWQSLWYLLDPFLWTYVSDAMKPWPIGKELKFTFSTNYYLSPYGPEFQLDFYLIKKKTIWIVTPRYGHGVKYINGGLSVVGRNIIRVSQIGFGMDAHTWYQPKANNGLAETTMSFGGGFALQAEWYFNPTYSLEAMLGYKTAGFLPGRSLDSETYFFIGLNMPFDLLGRDSRLDGGND
;
A
#
# COMPACT_ATOMS: atom_id res chain seq x y z
N MET A 1 -40.05 -25.54 21.15
CA MET A 1 -39.05 -24.71 21.86
C MET A 1 -38.01 -24.27 20.85
N LYS A 2 -37.81 -22.96 20.67
CA LYS A 2 -36.81 -22.39 19.76
C LYS A 2 -35.44 -22.50 20.43
N ALA A 3 -34.54 -23.30 19.88
CA ALA A 3 -33.16 -23.36 20.33
C ALA A 3 -32.47 -22.04 19.91
N GLY A 4 -32.24 -21.16 20.88
CA GLY A 4 -31.43 -19.97 20.70
C GLY A 4 -29.98 -20.38 20.46
N PHE A 5 -29.48 -20.14 19.25
CA PHE A 5 -28.06 -20.22 18.95
C PHE A 5 -27.37 -19.00 19.57
N ILE A 6 -26.82 -19.17 20.77
CA ILE A 6 -25.88 -18.23 21.35
C ILE A 6 -24.52 -18.55 20.73
N VAL A 7 -24.13 -17.78 19.72
CA VAL A 7 -22.76 -17.79 19.20
C VAL A 7 -21.89 -17.05 20.22
N PHE A 8 -21.19 -17.81 21.05
CA PHE A 8 -20.08 -17.29 21.85
C PHE A 8 -18.95 -16.89 20.89
N LEU A 9 -18.92 -15.61 20.49
CA LEU A 9 -17.72 -14.97 19.97
C LEU A 9 -16.76 -14.76 21.15
N VAL A 10 -16.02 -15.82 21.49
CA VAL A 10 -14.83 -15.67 22.32
C VAL A 10 -13.81 -14.94 21.45
N PHE A 11 -13.69 -13.63 21.66
CA PHE A 11 -12.49 -12.91 21.29
C PHE A 11 -11.36 -13.50 22.13
N VAL A 12 -10.72 -14.55 21.62
CA VAL A 12 -9.40 -14.92 22.11
C VAL A 12 -8.54 -13.72 21.78
N GLN A 13 -8.22 -12.96 22.82
CA GLN A 13 -7.17 -11.96 22.81
C GLN A 13 -5.87 -12.74 22.58
N LEU A 14 -5.64 -13.15 21.33
CA LEU A 14 -4.42 -13.81 20.93
C LEU A 14 -3.30 -12.83 21.27
N PRO A 15 -2.32 -13.24 22.08
CA PRO A 15 -1.18 -12.38 22.36
C PRO A 15 -0.55 -12.03 21.01
N LEU A 16 -0.66 -10.75 20.66
CA LEU A 16 -0.02 -10.12 19.52
C LEU A 16 1.50 -10.23 19.75
N GLN A 17 2.11 -11.35 19.39
CA GLN A 17 3.55 -11.56 19.37
C GLN A 17 3.94 -11.80 17.91
N ALA A 18 4.28 -10.74 17.17
CA ALA A 18 5.60 -10.10 17.12
C ALA A 18 6.62 -10.89 16.27
N ARG A 19 7.00 -10.31 15.14
CA ARG A 19 8.33 -10.40 14.51
C ARG A 19 8.51 -9.12 13.70
N ILE A 20 8.93 -8.04 14.36
CA ILE A 20 10.33 -7.62 14.52
C ILE A 20 11.08 -7.61 13.18
N ALA A 21 10.96 -6.49 12.47
CA ALA A 21 12.12 -5.99 11.73
C ALA A 21 13.14 -5.53 12.80
N TYR A 22 14.21 -6.29 13.01
CA TYR A 22 15.38 -5.77 13.72
C TYR A 22 16.13 -4.87 12.74
N GLY A 23 15.76 -3.60 12.78
CA GLY A 23 16.32 -2.49 12.02
C GLY A 23 15.59 -1.24 12.50
N THR A 24 16.31 -0.16 12.74
CA THR A 24 15.74 1.14 13.10
C THR A 24 14.60 1.49 12.16
N GLN A 25 13.37 1.61 12.68
CA GLN A 25 12.12 1.93 11.95
C GLN A 25 11.66 0.84 10.96
N GLY A 26 10.64 0.05 11.35
CA GLY A 26 9.97 -0.87 10.44
C GLY A 26 9.36 -0.13 9.24
N ASP A 27 9.88 -0.40 8.05
CA ASP A 27 9.55 0.23 6.77
C ASP A 27 8.06 0.06 6.38
N MET A 28 7.46 1.08 5.77
CA MET A 28 6.13 1.07 5.15
C MET A 28 5.93 -0.15 4.23
N LEU A 29 6.99 -0.58 3.53
CA LEU A 29 7.00 -1.78 2.68
C LEU A 29 6.78 -3.09 3.47
N SER A 30 7.38 -3.21 4.66
CA SER A 30 7.20 -4.39 5.53
C SER A 30 5.77 -4.49 6.06
N GLY A 31 5.17 -3.33 6.29
CA GLY A 31 3.86 -3.18 6.86
C GLY A 31 2.72 -3.62 5.95
N ALA A 32 2.77 -3.15 4.69
CA ALA A 32 1.89 -3.58 3.59
C ALA A 32 1.70 -5.09 3.53
N ARG A 33 2.78 -5.83 3.73
CA ARG A 33 2.76 -7.29 3.63
C ARG A 33 2.17 -7.95 4.89
N ASN A 34 2.35 -7.35 6.06
CA ASN A 34 1.93 -7.90 7.36
C ASN A 34 0.44 -7.64 7.69
N THR A 35 -0.14 -6.49 7.31
CA THR A 35 -1.58 -6.21 7.49
C THR A 35 -2.45 -7.22 6.74
N THR A 36 -2.17 -7.40 5.46
CA THR A 36 -2.82 -8.38 4.58
C THR A 36 -2.89 -9.77 5.20
N TYR A 37 -1.78 -10.20 5.79
CA TYR A 37 -1.64 -11.53 6.36
C TYR A 37 -2.67 -11.81 7.46
N ILE A 38 -2.87 -10.87 8.38
CA ILE A 38 -3.78 -11.08 9.51
C ILE A 38 -5.25 -10.90 9.05
N ALA A 39 -5.52 -10.08 8.03
CA ALA A 39 -6.85 -9.95 7.42
C ALA A 39 -7.35 -11.27 6.85
N ASP A 40 -6.50 -11.89 6.06
CA ASP A 40 -6.86 -13.10 5.34
C ASP A 40 -6.83 -14.33 6.29
N LEU A 41 -5.99 -14.32 7.33
CA LEU A 41 -5.93 -15.35 8.39
C LEU A 41 -7.22 -15.45 9.20
N LEU A 42 -7.80 -14.31 9.58
CA LEU A 42 -8.99 -14.27 10.45
C LEU A 42 -10.28 -14.52 9.66
N SER A 43 -10.31 -14.19 8.38
CA SER A 43 -11.54 -14.11 7.59
C SER A 43 -11.99 -15.47 7.00
N TYR A 44 -11.09 -16.44 6.84
CA TYR A 44 -11.39 -17.65 6.08
C TYR A 44 -11.84 -18.91 6.84
N PRO A 45 -11.28 -19.27 8.02
CA PRO A 45 -11.81 -20.41 8.79
C PRO A 45 -13.29 -20.22 9.13
N LEU A 46 -13.67 -18.95 9.35
CA LEU A 46 -15.05 -18.57 9.63
C LEU A 46 -15.94 -18.57 8.36
N PHE A 47 -15.36 -18.36 7.15
CA PHE A 47 -16.08 -18.45 5.87
C PHE A 47 -16.50 -19.88 5.54
N ILE A 48 -15.59 -20.84 5.65
CA ILE A 48 -15.90 -22.27 5.42
C ILE A 48 -16.98 -22.73 6.40
N PHE A 49 -16.90 -22.29 7.66
CA PHE A 49 -17.88 -22.65 8.69
C PHE A 49 -19.27 -22.08 8.35
N SER A 50 -19.35 -20.83 7.89
CA SER A 50 -20.61 -20.21 7.47
C SER A 50 -21.20 -20.86 6.21
N ALA A 51 -20.42 -20.97 5.13
CA ALA A 51 -20.90 -21.44 3.83
C ALA A 51 -21.38 -22.90 3.85
N LYS A 52 -20.77 -23.76 4.68
CA LYS A 52 -21.21 -25.16 4.83
C LYS A 52 -22.47 -25.34 5.67
N HIS A 53 -22.85 -24.37 6.51
CA HIS A 53 -23.84 -24.63 7.57
C HIS A 53 -25.04 -23.65 7.61
N THR A 54 -25.06 -22.59 6.79
CA THR A 54 -26.04 -21.49 7.02
C THR A 54 -26.85 -21.00 5.80
N GLY A 55 -26.70 -21.62 4.63
CA GLY A 55 -27.40 -21.17 3.42
C GLY A 55 -26.98 -19.76 2.96
N GLY A 56 -27.71 -19.18 1.99
CA GLY A 56 -27.36 -17.87 1.41
C GLY A 56 -27.33 -16.73 2.44
N TYR A 57 -28.28 -16.70 3.38
CA TYR A 57 -28.37 -15.64 4.39
C TYR A 57 -27.21 -15.63 5.38
N GLY A 58 -26.75 -16.79 5.85
CA GLY A 58 -25.61 -16.81 6.76
C GLY A 58 -24.28 -16.53 6.07
N THR A 59 -24.17 -16.78 4.75
CA THR A 59 -23.04 -16.30 3.94
C THR A 59 -23.00 -14.77 3.90
N TYR A 60 -24.13 -14.09 3.70
CA TYR A 60 -24.20 -12.62 3.73
C TYR A 60 -23.89 -12.07 5.12
N PHE A 61 -24.48 -12.64 6.17
CA PHE A 61 -24.21 -12.24 7.55
C PHE A 61 -22.72 -12.40 7.87
N PHE A 62 -22.13 -13.51 7.47
CA PHE A 62 -20.73 -13.76 7.68
C PHE A 62 -19.82 -12.75 6.96
N HIS A 63 -20.13 -12.39 5.71
CA HIS A 63 -19.39 -11.32 5.04
C HIS A 63 -19.55 -9.97 5.74
N ALA A 64 -20.79 -9.60 6.07
CA ALA A 64 -21.10 -8.31 6.68
C ALA A 64 -20.49 -8.16 8.08
N PHE A 65 -20.49 -9.22 8.89
CA PHE A 65 -20.09 -9.16 10.29
C PHE A 65 -18.71 -9.75 10.56
N VAL A 66 -18.03 -10.36 9.60
CA VAL A 66 -16.66 -10.87 9.83
C VAL A 66 -15.71 -10.39 8.75
N ILE A 67 -15.98 -10.72 7.49
CA ILE A 67 -15.07 -10.41 6.38
C ILE A 67 -14.85 -8.90 6.22
N ILE A 68 -15.93 -8.13 6.04
CA ILE A 68 -15.87 -6.68 5.85
C ILE A 68 -15.22 -5.97 7.04
N PRO A 69 -15.59 -6.27 8.31
CA PRO A 69 -14.92 -5.73 9.49
C PRO A 69 -13.41 -5.94 9.49
N ILE A 70 -12.98 -7.17 9.21
CA ILE A 70 -11.57 -7.54 9.18
C ILE A 70 -10.85 -6.74 8.10
N TYR A 71 -11.34 -6.74 6.87
CA TYR A 71 -10.71 -5.97 5.79
C TYR A 71 -10.68 -4.46 6.08
N SER A 72 -11.75 -3.91 6.66
CA SER A 72 -11.81 -2.51 7.08
C SER A 72 -10.73 -2.19 8.12
N TYR A 73 -10.54 -3.07 9.09
CA TYR A 73 -9.48 -2.95 10.09
C TYR A 73 -8.10 -2.96 9.45
N PHE A 74 -7.82 -3.89 8.52
CA PHE A 74 -6.51 -3.98 7.88
C PHE A 74 -6.21 -2.88 6.88
N LYS A 75 -7.22 -2.43 6.15
CA LYS A 75 -7.13 -1.22 5.34
C LYS A 75 -6.74 -0.02 6.21
N THR A 76 -7.41 0.14 7.36
CA THR A 76 -7.13 1.23 8.29
C THR A 76 -5.74 1.10 8.89
N LEU A 77 -5.35 -0.10 9.33
CA LEU A 77 -4.02 -0.36 9.87
C LEU A 77 -2.92 -0.10 8.80
N GLN A 78 -3.18 -0.43 7.53
CA GLN A 78 -2.27 -0.11 6.42
C GLN A 78 -2.08 1.39 6.25
N HIS A 79 -3.17 2.12 6.21
CA HIS A 79 -3.19 3.57 5.98
C HIS A 79 -2.59 4.33 7.18
N GLU A 80 -3.04 4.01 8.39
CA GLU A 80 -2.69 4.71 9.61
C GLU A 80 -1.34 4.27 10.16
N TYR A 81 -1.17 2.98 10.48
CA TYR A 81 0.02 2.53 11.19
C TYR A 81 1.25 2.40 10.28
N PHE A 82 1.06 1.92 9.06
CA PHE A 82 2.14 1.77 8.09
C PHE A 82 2.32 2.99 7.18
N GLY A 83 1.33 3.86 7.08
CA GLY A 83 1.45 5.20 6.49
C GLY A 83 1.86 6.24 7.52
N HIS A 84 0.87 6.90 8.13
CA HIS A 84 1.04 8.05 9.01
C HIS A 84 2.02 7.80 10.17
N ALA A 85 1.83 6.72 10.92
CA ALA A 85 2.70 6.41 12.06
C ALA A 85 4.11 6.00 11.63
N TYR A 86 4.28 5.41 10.44
CA TYR A 86 5.61 5.15 9.90
C TYR A 86 6.38 6.45 9.66
N ARG A 87 5.77 7.40 8.94
CA ARG A 87 6.37 8.72 8.71
C ARG A 87 6.63 9.45 10.02
N ALA A 88 5.71 9.38 10.99
CA ALA A 88 5.93 9.94 12.32
C ALA A 88 7.17 9.33 13.01
N ARG A 89 7.30 7.99 13.02
CA ARG A 89 8.46 7.29 13.59
C ARG A 89 9.75 7.65 12.86
N GLN A 90 9.68 7.85 11.54
CA GLN A 90 10.80 8.25 10.70
C GLN A 90 11.42 9.57 11.17
N TYR A 91 10.58 10.53 11.54
CA TYR A 91 10.96 11.82 12.09
C TYR A 91 11.08 11.84 13.62
N HIS A 92 11.21 10.66 14.25
CA HIS A 92 11.30 10.51 15.71
C HIS A 92 10.14 11.16 16.49
N ARG A 93 8.96 11.30 15.87
CA ARG A 93 7.77 11.85 16.51
C ARG A 93 7.05 10.78 17.32
N LYS A 94 6.56 11.18 18.49
CA LYS A 94 5.64 10.35 19.27
C LYS A 94 4.31 10.25 18.52
N ASN A 95 3.76 9.05 18.46
CA ASN A 95 2.51 8.78 17.77
C ASN A 95 1.71 7.71 18.50
N ASP A 96 0.40 7.88 18.51
CA ASP A 96 -0.56 6.92 19.06
C ASP A 96 -1.49 6.46 17.94
N LEU A 97 -1.63 5.14 17.77
CA LEU A 97 -2.62 4.57 16.86
C LEU A 97 -3.94 4.41 17.63
N ILE A 98 -4.98 5.06 17.14
CA ILE A 98 -6.33 4.95 17.70
C ILE A 98 -7.20 4.22 16.69
N MET A 99 -7.52 2.96 16.98
CA MET A 99 -8.40 2.13 16.16
C MET A 99 -9.82 2.16 16.73
N LYS A 100 -10.82 2.33 15.88
CA LYS A 100 -12.22 2.16 16.26
C LYS A 100 -12.74 0.80 15.82
N ALA A 101 -13.87 0.41 16.37
CA ALA A 101 -14.58 -0.76 15.86
C ALA A 101 -14.93 -0.51 14.38
N PRO A 102 -14.68 -1.48 13.48
CA PRO A 102 -15.09 -1.34 12.08
C PRO A 102 -16.61 -1.52 11.94
N PHE A 103 -17.18 -1.06 10.82
CA PHE A 103 -18.56 -1.41 10.46
C PHE A 103 -18.76 -2.92 10.40
N PRO A 104 -19.89 -3.48 10.88
CA PRO A 104 -21.05 -2.78 11.46
C PRO A 104 -20.94 -2.58 12.97
N TYR A 105 -19.86 -3.00 13.61
CA TYR A 105 -19.70 -2.93 15.06
C TYR A 105 -19.71 -1.50 15.61
N ASN A 106 -19.24 -0.53 14.82
CA ASN A 106 -19.34 0.89 15.17
C ASN A 106 -20.77 1.41 15.29
N LEU A 107 -21.78 0.75 14.70
CA LEU A 107 -23.18 1.14 14.85
C LEU A 107 -23.71 0.88 16.26
N PHE A 108 -23.03 0.03 17.03
CA PHE A 108 -23.44 -0.36 18.39
C PHE A 108 -22.62 0.34 19.47
N ILE A 109 -21.71 1.24 19.09
CA ILE A 109 -20.84 1.99 20.00
C ILE A 109 -21.15 3.47 19.81
N GLU A 110 -21.52 4.17 20.89
CA GLU A 110 -21.76 5.62 20.91
C GLU A 110 -20.44 6.40 20.80
N ASP A 111 -19.71 6.25 19.70
CA ASP A 111 -18.58 7.11 19.38
C ASP A 111 -18.93 7.96 18.15
N ASN A 112 -19.22 9.25 18.39
CA ASN A 112 -19.64 10.26 17.40
C ASN A 112 -18.56 10.65 16.37
N ILE A 113 -17.54 9.81 16.14
CA ILE A 113 -16.42 10.15 15.25
C ILE A 113 -16.41 9.17 14.07
N ALA A 114 -16.75 9.68 12.88
CA ALA A 114 -16.99 8.95 11.64
C ALA A 114 -15.78 8.26 10.97
N VAL A 115 -14.60 8.18 11.61
CA VAL A 115 -13.40 7.53 11.05
C VAL A 115 -13.09 6.18 11.71
N ALA A 116 -12.69 5.19 10.89
CA ALA A 116 -12.38 3.82 11.33
C ALA A 116 -11.12 3.72 12.21
N GLY A 117 -10.23 4.71 12.11
CA GLY A 117 -9.05 4.87 12.95
C GLY A 117 -8.32 6.14 12.55
N TYR A 118 -7.34 6.54 13.35
CA TYR A 118 -6.41 7.62 13.02
C TYR A 118 -5.10 7.50 13.81
N VAL A 119 -4.04 8.09 13.26
CA VAL A 119 -2.79 8.33 14.02
C VAL A 119 -2.82 9.73 14.62
N LYS A 120 -2.63 9.80 15.94
CA LYS A 120 -2.36 11.06 16.63
C LYS A 120 -0.85 11.27 16.71
N VAL A 121 -0.31 12.24 15.98
CA VAL A 121 1.10 12.61 16.03
C VAL A 121 1.28 13.77 17.01
N THR A 122 2.25 13.65 17.93
CA THR A 122 2.63 14.73 18.85
C THR A 122 3.88 15.42 18.33
N PHE A 123 3.78 16.74 18.13
CA PHE A 123 4.86 17.59 17.68
C PHE A 123 5.46 18.33 18.88
N ASP A 124 6.67 17.96 19.26
CA ASP A 124 7.51 18.65 20.24
C ASP A 124 8.20 19.89 19.63
N THR A 125 8.44 19.87 18.33
CA THR A 125 8.83 21.03 17.53
C THR A 125 7.90 21.19 16.34
N LEU A 126 7.78 22.39 15.79
CA LEU A 126 7.04 22.59 14.55
C LEU A 126 7.61 21.69 13.44
N PRO A 127 6.78 20.90 12.74
CA PRO A 127 7.24 20.09 11.63
C PRO A 127 7.64 20.98 10.46
N THR A 128 8.60 20.51 9.67
CA THR A 128 8.96 21.20 8.42
C THR A 128 7.84 21.01 7.40
N TYR A 129 7.80 21.84 6.35
CA TYR A 129 6.80 21.66 5.29
C TYR A 129 6.93 20.30 4.59
N ASP A 130 8.16 19.82 4.38
CA ASP A 130 8.42 18.51 3.77
C ASP A 130 7.96 17.35 4.67
N GLU A 131 8.23 17.46 5.97
CA GLU A 131 7.74 16.49 6.96
C GLU A 131 6.21 16.44 6.97
N ARG A 132 5.55 17.60 7.00
CA ARG A 132 4.09 17.68 7.00
C ARG A 132 3.49 17.11 5.71
N LEU A 133 4.05 17.45 4.55
CA LEU A 133 3.61 16.91 3.27
C LEU A 133 3.73 15.39 3.20
N LEU A 134 4.82 14.83 3.76
CA LEU A 134 5.00 13.39 3.81
C LEU A 134 4.10 12.69 4.81
N LEU A 135 3.86 13.29 5.97
CA LEU A 135 2.86 12.80 6.92
C LEU A 135 1.49 12.79 6.25
N ASP A 136 1.02 13.92 5.70
CA ASP A 136 -0.30 14.02 5.09
C ASP A 136 -0.49 13.09 3.87
N ALA A 137 0.59 12.78 3.13
CA ALA A 137 0.56 11.84 2.01
C ALA A 137 0.71 10.36 2.42
N ALA A 138 1.12 10.07 3.66
CA ALA A 138 1.64 8.77 4.07
C ALA A 138 0.60 7.65 3.95
N GLY A 139 -0.64 7.92 4.31
CA GLY A 139 -1.71 6.93 4.23
C GLY A 139 -2.05 6.52 2.80
N ILE A 140 -2.01 7.47 1.86
CA ILE A 140 -2.16 7.21 0.42
C ILE A 140 -0.94 6.46 -0.12
N GLU A 141 0.25 6.88 0.27
CA GLU A 141 1.51 6.23 -0.10
C GLU A 141 1.55 4.76 0.31
N ALA A 142 1.20 4.45 1.56
CA ALA A 142 1.17 3.09 2.09
C ALA A 142 0.20 2.18 1.34
N ASN A 143 -0.97 2.72 0.95
CA ASN A 143 -1.95 1.99 0.15
C ASN A 143 -1.44 1.71 -1.27
N ASN A 144 -0.77 2.66 -1.90
CA ASN A 144 -0.16 2.47 -3.22
C ASN A 144 0.94 1.42 -3.20
N ILE A 145 1.78 1.44 -2.17
CA ILE A 145 2.84 0.45 -1.97
C ILE A 145 2.24 -0.95 -1.80
N ALA A 146 1.20 -1.09 -0.96
CA ALA A 146 0.49 -2.36 -0.80
C ALA A 146 -0.11 -2.86 -2.12
N ALA A 147 -0.79 -1.99 -2.86
CA ALA A 147 -1.33 -2.32 -4.18
C ALA A 147 -0.24 -2.85 -5.13
N LYS A 148 0.93 -2.20 -5.17
CA LYS A 148 2.07 -2.64 -5.99
C LYS A 148 2.61 -4.01 -5.56
N ASP A 149 2.71 -4.25 -4.25
CA ASP A 149 3.20 -5.52 -3.71
C ASP A 149 2.24 -6.69 -4.02
N TYR A 150 0.92 -6.47 -4.02
CA TYR A 150 -0.05 -7.52 -4.38
C TYR A 150 0.00 -7.96 -5.84
N ARG A 151 0.43 -7.07 -6.75
CA ARG A 151 0.53 -7.41 -8.17
C ARG A 151 1.55 -8.52 -8.41
N ILE A 152 2.65 -8.58 -7.65
CA ILE A 152 3.70 -9.57 -7.88
C ILE A 152 3.20 -11.01 -7.66
N PRO A 153 2.52 -11.34 -6.55
CA PRO A 153 1.85 -12.63 -6.42
C PRO A 153 0.70 -12.85 -7.41
N MET A 154 -0.07 -11.81 -7.77
CA MET A 154 -1.13 -11.93 -8.79
C MET A 154 -0.57 -12.34 -10.15
N LEU A 155 0.56 -11.75 -10.56
CA LEU A 155 1.30 -12.13 -11.77
C LEU A 155 1.83 -13.56 -11.75
N LYS A 156 2.00 -14.13 -10.55
CA LYS A 156 2.35 -15.54 -10.32
C LYS A 156 1.13 -16.45 -10.18
N GLY A 157 -0.08 -15.93 -10.40
CA GLY A 157 -1.34 -16.68 -10.38
C GLY A 157 -2.03 -16.78 -9.03
N LYS A 158 -1.62 -16.02 -8.00
CA LYS A 158 -2.31 -16.01 -6.69
C LYS A 158 -3.54 -15.09 -6.72
N SER A 159 -4.61 -15.49 -6.03
CA SER A 159 -5.85 -14.70 -5.94
C SER A 159 -5.79 -13.67 -4.81
N LEU A 160 -5.13 -12.53 -5.04
CA LEU A 160 -5.07 -11.39 -4.10
C LEU A 160 -5.85 -10.17 -4.58
N PHE A 161 -6.79 -10.36 -5.51
CA PHE A 161 -7.46 -9.25 -6.19
C PHE A 161 -8.26 -8.35 -5.26
N TYR A 162 -8.94 -8.90 -4.24
CA TYR A 162 -9.75 -8.07 -3.35
C TYR A 162 -8.88 -7.12 -2.51
N ASN A 163 -7.78 -7.63 -1.95
CA ASN A 163 -6.76 -6.83 -1.25
C ASN A 163 -6.17 -5.76 -2.18
N TYR A 164 -5.85 -6.15 -3.42
CA TYR A 164 -5.43 -5.24 -4.46
C TYR A 164 -6.45 -4.13 -4.72
N LEU A 165 -7.72 -4.48 -4.93
CA LEU A 165 -8.80 -3.53 -5.23
C LEU A 165 -8.99 -2.52 -4.11
N ILE A 166 -9.01 -2.98 -2.84
CA ILE A 166 -9.13 -2.10 -1.68
C ILE A 166 -7.96 -1.14 -1.60
N SER A 167 -6.73 -1.64 -1.61
CA SER A 167 -5.54 -0.79 -1.51
C SER A 167 -5.42 0.15 -2.70
N ARG A 168 -5.83 -0.28 -3.89
CA ARG A 168 -5.77 0.51 -5.11
C ARG A 168 -6.82 1.62 -5.18
N LEU A 169 -8.09 1.30 -4.87
CA LEU A 169 -9.19 2.26 -4.96
C LEU A 169 -9.32 3.13 -3.72
N SER A 170 -8.69 2.77 -2.61
CA SER A 170 -8.70 3.56 -1.38
C SER A 170 -8.17 4.99 -1.61
N PRO A 171 -6.93 5.20 -2.11
CA PRO A 171 -6.44 6.54 -2.46
C PRO A 171 -7.34 7.32 -3.41
N PHE A 172 -7.88 6.64 -4.43
CA PHE A 172 -8.80 7.25 -5.39
C PHE A 172 -10.07 7.77 -4.68
N GLY A 173 -10.66 6.95 -3.81
CA GLY A 173 -11.83 7.32 -3.01
C GLY A 173 -11.55 8.48 -2.05
N TYR A 174 -10.40 8.51 -1.38
CA TYR A 174 -10.00 9.64 -0.52
C TYR A 174 -9.94 10.95 -1.31
N ILE A 175 -9.32 10.95 -2.49
CA ILE A 175 -9.20 12.14 -3.34
C ILE A 175 -10.56 12.58 -3.90
N LEU A 176 -11.41 11.63 -4.31
CA LEU A 176 -12.76 11.96 -4.78
C LEU A 176 -13.62 12.53 -3.65
N GLY A 177 -13.51 11.98 -2.44
CA GLY A 177 -14.26 12.39 -1.26
C GLY A 177 -13.81 13.72 -0.64
N ASP A 178 -12.68 14.29 -1.07
CA ASP A 178 -12.22 15.61 -0.61
C ASP A 178 -13.26 16.70 -0.97
N SER A 179 -13.87 17.29 0.07
CA SER A 179 -14.90 18.34 -0.09
C SER A 179 -14.32 19.66 -0.62
N GLY A 180 -13.00 19.80 -0.63
CA GLY A 180 -12.30 21.02 -0.99
C GLY A 180 -12.22 22.06 0.11
N GLN A 181 -13.04 21.91 1.16
CA GLN A 181 -13.04 22.81 2.29
C GLN A 181 -11.81 22.55 3.15
N ILE A 182 -11.09 23.63 3.45
CA ILE A 182 -10.02 23.66 4.42
C ILE A 182 -10.61 24.35 5.66
N SER A 183 -11.28 23.58 6.52
CA SER A 183 -11.74 24.04 7.82
C SER A 183 -10.86 23.38 8.87
N GLY A 184 -10.13 24.16 9.68
CA GLY A 184 -9.03 23.71 10.55
C GLY A 184 -9.32 22.66 11.65
N GLY A 185 -10.33 21.81 11.50
CA GLY A 185 -10.53 20.55 12.21
C GLY A 185 -9.94 19.33 11.47
N PHE A 186 -10.50 18.15 11.75
CA PHE A 186 -10.05 16.85 11.21
C PHE A 186 -10.40 16.72 9.72
N GLU A 187 -9.59 17.30 8.85
CA GLU A 187 -9.72 17.14 7.40
C GLU A 187 -9.02 15.85 6.92
N GLY A 188 -9.44 15.32 5.77
CA GLY A 188 -8.79 14.15 5.19
C GLY A 188 -7.41 14.44 4.60
N ASP A 189 -6.59 13.39 4.45
CA ASP A 189 -5.24 13.42 3.87
C ASP A 189 -5.09 14.36 2.65
N PRO A 190 -5.97 14.32 1.61
CA PRO A 190 -5.79 15.16 0.44
C PRO A 190 -5.92 16.66 0.74
N SER A 191 -6.80 17.05 1.65
CA SER A 191 -7.03 18.46 2.02
C SER A 191 -5.83 19.02 2.78
N GLN A 192 -5.33 18.27 3.77
CA GLN A 192 -4.15 18.64 4.55
C GLN A 192 -2.92 18.74 3.65
N TYR A 193 -2.73 17.76 2.76
CA TYR A 193 -1.64 17.78 1.78
C TYR A 193 -1.71 19.01 0.85
N ARG A 194 -2.90 19.35 0.32
CA ARG A 194 -3.08 20.57 -0.49
C ARG A 194 -2.78 21.83 0.32
N LEU A 195 -3.26 21.93 1.56
CA LEU A 195 -2.97 23.06 2.43
C LEU A 195 -1.46 23.20 2.67
N ALA A 196 -0.78 22.11 2.97
CA ALA A 196 0.67 22.10 3.18
C ALA A 196 1.44 22.54 1.92
N LEU A 197 1.01 22.13 0.72
CA LEU A 197 1.61 22.61 -0.53
C LEU A 197 1.43 24.12 -0.72
N LYS A 198 0.21 24.62 -0.49
CA LYS A 198 -0.09 26.06 -0.60
C LYS A 198 0.79 26.88 0.34
N GLN A 199 0.93 26.41 1.59
CA GLN A 199 1.77 27.05 2.60
C GLN A 199 3.25 27.01 2.24
N LYS A 200 3.76 25.84 1.81
CA LYS A 200 5.17 25.66 1.41
C LYS A 200 5.58 26.59 0.28
N TYR A 201 4.73 26.73 -0.74
CA TYR A 201 5.06 27.49 -1.95
C TYR A 201 4.52 28.93 -1.95
N ASN A 202 3.78 29.31 -0.90
CA ASN A 202 3.02 30.56 -0.82
C ASN A 202 2.17 30.80 -2.07
N ASP A 203 1.47 29.75 -2.52
CA ASP A 203 0.66 29.74 -3.73
C ASP A 203 -0.70 29.11 -3.45
N ASN A 204 -1.75 29.93 -3.42
CA ASN A 204 -3.13 29.48 -3.17
C ASN A 204 -3.67 28.53 -4.26
N ASN A 205 -3.03 28.51 -5.43
CA ASN A 205 -3.37 27.69 -6.59
C ASN A 205 -2.44 26.49 -6.77
N ALA A 206 -1.52 26.25 -5.84
CA ALA A 206 -0.51 25.18 -5.90
C ALA A 206 -1.07 23.83 -6.37
N LEU A 207 -2.22 23.42 -5.84
CA LEU A 207 -2.94 22.22 -6.27
C LEU A 207 -4.44 22.35 -5.94
N SER A 208 -5.28 22.28 -6.96
CA SER A 208 -6.74 22.33 -6.79
C SER A 208 -7.33 20.93 -6.60
N VAL A 209 -8.47 20.84 -5.91
CA VAL A 209 -9.24 19.59 -5.74
C VAL A 209 -9.62 19.01 -7.09
N VAL A 210 -10.09 19.86 -8.00
CA VAL A 210 -10.50 19.46 -9.35
C VAL A 210 -9.30 18.85 -10.09
N SER A 211 -8.12 19.46 -10.01
CA SER A 211 -6.90 18.91 -10.59
C SER A 211 -6.57 17.54 -9.98
N MET A 212 -6.54 17.40 -8.65
CA MET A 212 -6.28 16.11 -8.01
C MET A 212 -7.27 15.02 -8.41
N ARG A 213 -8.56 15.34 -8.51
CA ARG A 213 -9.60 14.40 -8.95
C ARG A 213 -9.38 13.95 -10.40
N TRP A 214 -9.05 14.86 -11.30
CA TRP A 214 -8.73 14.52 -12.68
C TRP A 214 -7.47 13.67 -12.78
N GLN A 215 -6.43 14.05 -12.04
CA GLN A 215 -5.17 13.32 -12.03
C GLN A 215 -5.31 11.94 -11.38
N SER A 216 -6.18 11.77 -10.37
CA SER A 216 -6.41 10.47 -9.73
C SER A 216 -7.17 9.49 -10.62
N LEU A 217 -7.82 9.92 -11.71
CA LEU A 217 -8.36 9.00 -12.72
C LEU A 217 -7.26 8.13 -13.36
N TRP A 218 -5.99 8.54 -13.25
CA TRP A 218 -4.84 7.70 -13.59
C TRP A 218 -4.89 6.33 -12.93
N TYR A 219 -5.50 6.23 -11.72
CA TYR A 219 -5.69 4.95 -11.04
C TYR A 219 -6.51 3.96 -11.86
N LEU A 220 -7.52 4.44 -12.60
CA LEU A 220 -8.48 3.63 -13.36
C LEU A 220 -7.90 3.03 -14.65
N LEU A 221 -6.76 3.56 -15.12
CA LEU A 221 -6.04 3.03 -16.28
C LEU A 221 -5.24 1.77 -15.96
N ASP A 222 -5.27 1.29 -14.71
CA ASP A 222 -4.55 0.11 -14.30
C ASP A 222 -5.27 -1.16 -14.77
N PRO A 223 -4.64 -1.97 -15.64
CA PRO A 223 -5.29 -3.17 -16.14
C PRO A 223 -5.60 -4.20 -15.04
N PHE A 224 -4.88 -4.17 -13.92
CA PHE A 224 -5.15 -5.06 -12.80
C PHE A 224 -6.50 -4.77 -12.13
N LEU A 225 -7.11 -3.59 -12.31
CA LEU A 225 -8.46 -3.31 -11.79
C LEU A 225 -9.54 -4.08 -12.55
N TRP A 226 -9.31 -4.38 -13.83
CA TRP A 226 -10.34 -4.94 -14.69
C TRP A 226 -10.15 -6.45 -14.96
N THR A 227 -9.18 -7.09 -14.31
CA THR A 227 -8.94 -8.54 -14.47
C THR A 227 -10.14 -9.41 -14.07
N TYR A 228 -11.06 -8.90 -13.25
CA TYR A 228 -12.33 -9.59 -12.94
C TYR A 228 -13.39 -9.45 -14.03
N VAL A 229 -13.31 -8.39 -14.83
CA VAL A 229 -14.29 -8.08 -15.87
C VAL A 229 -13.87 -8.69 -17.21
N SER A 230 -12.56 -8.83 -17.46
CA SER A 230 -12.06 -9.33 -18.73
C SER A 230 -10.74 -10.08 -18.62
N ASP A 231 -10.67 -11.21 -19.31
CA ASP A 231 -9.44 -11.97 -19.57
C ASP A 231 -8.41 -11.20 -20.41
N ALA A 232 -8.82 -10.12 -21.09
CA ALA A 232 -7.97 -9.28 -21.93
C ALA A 232 -6.81 -8.58 -21.18
N MET A 233 -6.80 -8.68 -19.85
CA MET A 233 -5.84 -8.00 -18.97
C MET A 233 -4.87 -8.95 -18.25
N LYS A 234 -4.85 -10.23 -18.65
CA LYS A 234 -3.74 -11.15 -18.37
C LYS A 234 -2.45 -10.61 -19.04
N PRO A 235 -1.26 -10.89 -18.48
CA PRO A 235 0.00 -10.49 -19.11
C PRO A 235 0.07 -10.96 -20.57
N TRP A 236 0.25 -10.02 -21.49
CA TRP A 236 0.33 -10.25 -22.93
C TRP A 236 1.59 -11.03 -23.27
N PRO A 237 1.49 -12.14 -24.02
CA PRO A 237 2.67 -12.89 -24.44
C PRO A 237 3.45 -12.08 -25.49
N ILE A 238 4.75 -11.89 -25.25
CA ILE A 238 5.72 -11.38 -26.22
C ILE A 238 6.60 -12.57 -26.63
N GLY A 239 6.16 -13.28 -27.66
CA GLY A 239 6.78 -14.55 -28.07
C GLY A 239 6.46 -15.71 -27.11
N LYS A 240 7.34 -16.71 -27.02
CA LYS A 240 7.06 -17.96 -26.31
C LYS A 240 7.29 -17.90 -24.79
N GLU A 241 8.27 -17.13 -24.32
CA GLU A 241 8.71 -17.18 -22.91
C GLU A 241 8.48 -15.88 -22.13
N LEU A 242 8.34 -14.75 -22.82
CA LEU A 242 8.21 -13.44 -22.19
C LEU A 242 6.73 -13.04 -22.16
N LYS A 243 6.28 -12.51 -21.04
CA LYS A 243 4.97 -11.87 -20.91
C LYS A 243 5.15 -10.43 -20.42
N PHE A 244 4.20 -9.59 -20.77
CA PHE A 244 4.24 -8.17 -20.46
C PHE A 244 2.89 -7.68 -19.96
N THR A 245 2.91 -6.81 -18.96
CA THR A 245 1.75 -5.99 -18.60
C THR A 245 2.25 -4.68 -18.03
N PHE A 246 1.34 -3.76 -17.72
CA PHE A 246 1.68 -2.52 -17.06
C PHE A 246 0.73 -2.22 -15.90
N SER A 247 1.07 -1.22 -15.10
CA SER A 247 0.18 -0.63 -14.12
C SER A 247 0.50 0.85 -13.99
N THR A 248 -0.52 1.66 -13.77
CA THR A 248 -0.36 3.08 -13.48
C THR A 248 -0.23 3.30 -11.98
N ASN A 249 0.38 4.38 -11.50
CA ASN A 249 0.27 4.80 -10.10
C ASN A 249 0.28 6.33 -10.02
N TYR A 250 -0.35 6.86 -8.98
CA TYR A 250 -0.42 8.29 -8.71
C TYR A 250 0.00 8.52 -7.25
N TYR A 251 1.12 9.20 -7.03
CA TYR A 251 1.65 9.48 -5.70
C TYR A 251 1.52 10.97 -5.37
N LEU A 252 1.35 11.26 -4.08
CA LEU A 252 1.47 12.60 -3.53
C LEU A 252 2.89 12.76 -2.97
N SER A 253 3.77 13.44 -3.69
CA SER A 253 5.17 13.65 -3.27
C SER A 253 5.35 14.97 -2.50
N PRO A 254 6.50 15.24 -1.85
CA PRO A 254 6.73 16.52 -1.14
C PRO A 254 6.72 17.79 -2.01
N TYR A 255 6.63 17.66 -3.33
CA TYR A 255 6.65 18.79 -4.26
C TYR A 255 5.44 18.81 -5.20
N GLY A 256 4.50 17.89 -5.03
CA GLY A 256 3.27 17.80 -5.81
C GLY A 256 3.01 16.37 -6.31
N PRO A 257 1.97 16.18 -7.12
CA PRO A 257 1.63 14.86 -7.62
C PRO A 257 2.68 14.28 -8.60
N GLU A 258 2.89 12.97 -8.52
CA GLU A 258 3.80 12.21 -9.39
C GLU A 258 3.06 11.01 -10.01
N PHE A 259 3.14 10.90 -11.32
CA PHE A 259 2.62 9.78 -12.10
C PHE A 259 3.72 8.74 -12.31
N GLN A 260 3.36 7.47 -12.16
CA GLN A 260 4.25 6.36 -12.46
C GLN A 260 3.56 5.37 -13.39
N LEU A 261 4.37 4.70 -14.20
CA LEU A 261 3.94 3.61 -15.08
C LEU A 261 4.88 2.43 -14.84
N ASP A 262 4.39 1.41 -14.14
CA ASP A 262 5.13 0.17 -13.88
C ASP A 262 4.99 -0.75 -15.09
N PHE A 263 6.07 -1.03 -15.81
CA PHE A 263 6.12 -2.04 -16.86
C PHE A 263 6.64 -3.36 -16.31
N TYR A 264 5.81 -4.40 -16.32
CA TYR A 264 6.15 -5.74 -15.85
C TYR A 264 6.59 -6.62 -17.02
N LEU A 265 7.83 -7.12 -16.96
CA LEU A 265 8.39 -8.09 -17.91
C LEU A 265 8.61 -9.41 -17.16
N ILE A 266 7.87 -10.43 -17.55
CA ILE A 266 7.80 -11.72 -16.84
C ILE A 266 8.40 -12.79 -17.72
N LYS A 267 9.50 -13.40 -17.28
CA LYS A 267 10.14 -14.53 -17.96
C LYS A 267 10.34 -15.67 -16.97
N LYS A 268 9.61 -16.78 -17.17
CA LYS A 268 9.59 -17.93 -16.24
C LYS A 268 9.22 -17.49 -14.83
N LYS A 269 10.16 -17.52 -13.87
CA LYS A 269 9.96 -17.11 -12.47
C LYS A 269 10.54 -15.73 -12.15
N THR A 270 11.21 -15.10 -13.12
CA THR A 270 11.83 -13.78 -12.98
C THR A 270 10.85 -12.71 -13.41
N ILE A 271 10.76 -11.64 -12.61
CA ILE A 271 9.93 -10.47 -12.90
C ILE A 271 10.84 -9.26 -12.86
N TRP A 272 10.86 -8.53 -13.97
CA TRP A 272 11.45 -7.20 -14.05
C TRP A 272 10.34 -6.16 -14.05
N ILE A 273 10.54 -5.07 -13.31
CA ILE A 273 9.64 -3.92 -13.26
C ILE A 273 10.46 -2.70 -13.66
N VAL A 274 10.03 -2.02 -14.72
CA VAL A 274 10.63 -0.76 -15.15
C VAL A 274 9.61 0.34 -14.90
N THR A 275 9.96 1.32 -14.06
CA THR A 275 9.04 2.38 -13.62
C THR A 275 9.59 3.74 -13.98
N PRO A 276 9.29 4.29 -15.17
CA PRO A 276 9.38 5.74 -15.38
C PRO A 276 8.41 6.47 -14.45
N ARG A 277 8.85 7.64 -14.00
CA ARG A 277 8.14 8.53 -13.09
C ARG A 277 8.21 9.94 -13.62
N TYR A 278 7.10 10.66 -13.55
CA TYR A 278 6.99 12.04 -13.98
C TYR A 278 6.06 12.81 -13.06
N GLY A 279 6.49 13.95 -12.57
CA GLY A 279 5.66 14.85 -11.78
C GLY A 279 5.78 16.28 -12.28
N HIS A 280 4.65 16.96 -12.34
CA HIS A 280 4.60 18.41 -12.50
C HIS A 280 4.13 18.99 -11.18
N GLY A 281 5.11 19.32 -10.33
CA GLY A 281 4.87 19.98 -9.06
C GLY A 281 4.52 21.46 -9.24
N VAL A 282 4.35 22.16 -8.11
CA VAL A 282 3.93 23.58 -8.11
C VAL A 282 4.89 24.48 -8.87
N LYS A 283 6.21 24.27 -8.67
CA LYS A 283 7.27 25.07 -9.30
C LYS A 283 8.24 24.26 -10.18
N TYR A 284 8.15 22.94 -10.12
CA TYR A 284 9.20 22.07 -10.64
C TYR A 284 8.64 20.89 -11.42
N ILE A 285 9.32 20.56 -12.51
CA ILE A 285 9.15 19.28 -13.19
C ILE A 285 10.17 18.31 -12.61
N ASN A 286 9.70 17.15 -12.18
CA ASN A 286 10.51 16.09 -11.60
C ASN A 286 10.25 14.78 -12.34
N GLY A 287 11.14 13.83 -12.14
CA GLY A 287 10.95 12.50 -12.67
C GLY A 287 12.05 11.55 -12.25
N GLY A 288 11.98 10.34 -12.77
CA GLY A 288 12.97 9.32 -12.49
C GLY A 288 12.68 8.02 -13.20
N LEU A 289 13.60 7.08 -13.01
CA LEU A 289 13.49 5.73 -13.55
C LEU A 289 13.84 4.75 -12.44
N SER A 290 13.03 3.71 -12.28
CA SER A 290 13.35 2.58 -11.42
C SER A 290 13.41 1.30 -12.23
N VAL A 291 14.34 0.43 -11.91
CA VAL A 291 14.46 -0.92 -12.45
C VAL A 291 14.55 -1.87 -11.28
N VAL A 292 13.59 -2.79 -11.18
CA VAL A 292 13.47 -3.74 -10.09
C VAL A 292 13.44 -5.13 -10.68
N GLY A 293 14.39 -5.98 -10.30
CA GLY A 293 14.44 -7.38 -10.74
C GLY A 293 14.27 -8.31 -9.55
N ARG A 294 13.24 -9.17 -9.62
CA ARG A 294 12.94 -10.18 -8.59
C ARG A 294 13.32 -11.56 -9.12
N ASN A 295 14.07 -12.34 -8.32
CA ASN A 295 14.55 -13.67 -8.70
C ASN A 295 15.28 -13.69 -10.05
N ILE A 296 16.22 -12.77 -10.23
CA ILE A 296 17.06 -12.63 -11.44
C ILE A 296 17.95 -13.86 -11.57
N ILE A 297 18.61 -14.23 -10.47
CA ILE A 297 19.46 -15.42 -10.35
C ILE A 297 18.88 -16.28 -9.25
N ARG A 298 18.84 -17.61 -9.45
CA ARG A 298 18.42 -18.56 -8.42
C ARG A 298 19.47 -19.64 -8.26
N VAL A 299 19.97 -19.80 -7.04
CA VAL A 299 20.91 -20.86 -6.65
C VAL A 299 20.22 -21.70 -5.58
N SER A 300 19.83 -22.92 -5.95
CA SER A 300 19.07 -23.80 -5.06
C SER A 300 17.78 -23.14 -4.54
N GLN A 301 17.64 -23.02 -3.22
CA GLN A 301 16.53 -22.40 -2.51
C GLN A 301 16.69 -20.88 -2.33
N ILE A 302 17.72 -20.25 -2.88
CA ILE A 302 17.95 -18.81 -2.71
C ILE A 302 17.78 -18.12 -4.06
N GLY A 303 16.86 -17.15 -4.11
CA GLY A 303 16.68 -16.23 -5.22
C GLY A 303 17.33 -14.89 -4.92
N PHE A 304 17.99 -14.29 -5.89
CA PHE A 304 18.61 -12.97 -5.79
C PHE A 304 17.87 -11.96 -6.68
N GLY A 305 17.74 -10.75 -6.18
CA GLY A 305 17.11 -9.62 -6.86
C GLY A 305 17.91 -8.33 -6.65
N MET A 306 17.53 -7.30 -7.37
CA MET A 306 18.11 -5.97 -7.22
C MET A 306 17.11 -4.88 -7.56
N ASP A 307 17.32 -3.71 -6.96
CA ASP A 307 16.54 -2.51 -7.18
C ASP A 307 17.53 -1.38 -7.53
N ALA A 308 17.29 -0.68 -8.63
CA ALA A 308 18.08 0.48 -9.05
C ALA A 308 17.15 1.64 -9.34
N HIS A 309 17.44 2.80 -8.79
CA HIS A 309 16.61 3.99 -8.88
C HIS A 309 17.45 5.19 -9.25
N THR A 310 16.92 6.02 -10.14
CA THR A 310 17.44 7.36 -10.43
C THR A 310 16.30 8.36 -10.41
N TRP A 311 16.63 9.60 -10.09
CA TRP A 311 15.66 10.70 -10.11
C TRP A 311 16.33 12.04 -10.36
N TYR A 312 15.50 12.96 -10.83
CA TYR A 312 15.75 14.38 -10.87
C TYR A 312 14.57 15.08 -10.19
N GLN A 313 14.82 15.64 -9.01
CA GLN A 313 13.77 16.20 -8.15
C GLN A 313 14.28 17.39 -7.33
N PRO A 314 13.38 18.24 -6.80
CA PRO A 314 13.76 19.29 -5.88
C PRO A 314 14.48 18.71 -4.65
N LYS A 315 15.54 19.37 -4.18
CA LYS A 315 16.14 19.00 -2.89
C LYS A 315 15.09 19.14 -1.78
N ALA A 316 15.01 18.14 -0.92
CA ALA A 316 14.29 18.29 0.34
C ALA A 316 14.91 19.45 1.12
N ASN A 317 14.08 20.36 1.61
CA ASN A 317 14.54 21.48 2.41
C ASN A 317 13.53 21.80 3.50
N ASN A 318 14.04 22.10 4.69
CA ASN A 318 13.24 22.30 5.90
C ASN A 318 12.53 23.67 5.94
N GLY A 319 12.52 24.46 4.85
CA GLY A 319 12.01 25.83 4.84
C GLY A 319 11.40 26.29 3.51
N LEU A 320 10.97 27.56 3.49
CA LEU A 320 10.32 28.25 2.35
C LEU A 320 11.29 28.63 1.20
N ALA A 321 12.58 28.35 1.35
CA ALA A 321 13.59 28.78 0.38
C ALA A 321 13.43 28.05 -0.97
N GLU A 322 13.75 28.74 -2.07
CA GLU A 322 13.81 28.12 -3.39
C GLU A 322 14.70 26.88 -3.35
N THR A 323 14.13 25.74 -3.73
CA THR A 323 14.86 24.48 -3.77
C THR A 323 15.50 24.33 -5.13
N THR A 324 16.80 24.03 -5.14
CA THR A 324 17.50 23.64 -6.37
C THR A 324 17.09 22.23 -6.75
N MET A 325 16.93 21.97 -8.05
CA MET A 325 16.80 20.60 -8.55
C MET A 325 18.10 19.84 -8.36
N SER A 326 18.01 18.53 -8.14
CA SER A 326 19.17 17.66 -7.98
C SER A 326 18.92 16.26 -8.53
N PHE A 327 19.99 15.68 -9.08
CA PHE A 327 20.03 14.26 -9.39
C PHE A 327 20.31 13.45 -8.13
N GLY A 328 19.71 12.28 -8.06
CA GLY A 328 20.05 11.29 -7.05
C GLY A 328 19.67 9.90 -7.51
N GLY A 329 19.90 8.93 -6.64
CA GLY A 329 19.61 7.54 -6.93
C GLY A 329 19.75 6.65 -5.71
N GLY A 330 19.42 5.39 -5.93
CA GLY A 330 19.55 4.35 -4.92
C GLY A 330 19.75 2.99 -5.55
N PHE A 331 20.35 2.10 -4.78
CA PHE A 331 20.59 0.72 -5.18
C PHE A 331 20.35 -0.21 -3.99
N ALA A 332 19.71 -1.34 -4.24
CA ALA A 332 19.57 -2.40 -3.26
C ALA A 332 19.77 -3.78 -3.86
N LEU A 333 20.26 -4.69 -3.03
CA LEU A 333 20.31 -6.11 -3.29
C LEU A 333 19.28 -6.80 -2.41
N GLN A 334 18.65 -7.83 -2.98
CA GLN A 334 17.61 -8.61 -2.32
C GLN A 334 17.97 -10.09 -2.39
N ALA A 335 17.74 -10.81 -1.31
CA ALA A 335 17.81 -12.27 -1.26
C ALA A 335 16.49 -12.83 -0.73
N GLU A 336 15.97 -13.86 -1.37
CA GLU A 336 14.78 -14.60 -0.98
C GLU A 336 15.15 -16.07 -0.74
N TRP A 337 15.14 -16.52 0.51
CA TRP A 337 15.34 -17.91 0.89
C TRP A 337 14.01 -18.66 0.97
N TYR A 338 13.80 -19.61 0.07
CA TYR A 338 12.59 -20.42 -0.05
C TYR A 338 12.66 -21.67 0.82
N PHE A 339 11.88 -21.70 1.91
CA PHE A 339 11.71 -22.91 2.73
C PHE A 339 11.03 -24.03 1.94
N ASN A 340 10.08 -23.66 1.09
CA ASN A 340 9.39 -24.53 0.12
C ASN A 340 8.79 -23.65 -1.01
N PRO A 341 8.01 -24.19 -1.97
CA PRO A 341 7.40 -23.37 -3.03
C PRO A 341 6.46 -22.27 -2.53
N THR A 342 6.05 -22.39 -1.27
CA THR A 342 5.06 -21.56 -0.62
C THR A 342 5.77 -20.47 0.19
N TYR A 343 6.48 -20.83 1.25
CA TYR A 343 7.07 -19.87 2.20
C TYR A 343 8.50 -19.46 1.82
N SER A 344 8.83 -18.19 1.98
CA SER A 344 10.21 -17.68 1.89
C SER A 344 10.52 -16.58 2.90
N LEU A 345 11.79 -16.46 3.28
CA LEU A 345 12.32 -15.32 4.01
C LEU A 345 13.01 -14.39 3.02
N GLU A 346 12.71 -13.12 3.07
CA GLU A 346 13.31 -12.08 2.25
C GLU A 346 14.22 -11.21 3.11
N ALA A 347 15.37 -10.85 2.56
CA ALA A 347 16.23 -9.82 3.10
C ALA A 347 16.62 -8.84 1.98
N MET A 348 16.68 -7.55 2.30
CA MET A 348 17.12 -6.52 1.37
C MET A 348 18.08 -5.57 2.08
N LEU A 349 19.17 -5.24 1.42
CA LEU A 349 20.14 -4.23 1.87
C LEU A 349 20.34 -3.23 0.74
N GLY A 350 20.22 -1.94 1.04
CA GLY A 350 20.38 -0.89 0.05
C GLY A 350 20.89 0.41 0.62
N TYR A 351 21.21 1.31 -0.30
CA TYR A 351 21.57 2.69 -0.02
C TYR A 351 20.87 3.60 -1.01
N LYS A 352 20.45 4.77 -0.54
CA LYS A 352 19.95 5.83 -1.41
C LYS A 352 20.53 7.18 -1.03
N THR A 353 20.70 8.06 -2.01
CA THR A 353 20.99 9.46 -1.77
C THR A 353 19.76 10.19 -1.23
N ALA A 354 19.93 11.44 -0.78
CA ALA A 354 18.81 12.29 -0.42
C ALA A 354 17.84 12.48 -1.60
N GLY A 355 16.55 12.57 -1.30
CA GLY A 355 15.45 12.67 -2.24
C GLY A 355 14.27 11.75 -1.90
N PHE A 356 13.10 12.07 -2.47
CA PHE A 356 11.89 11.27 -2.32
C PHE A 356 11.96 10.00 -3.17
N LEU A 357 11.69 8.87 -2.50
CA LEU A 357 11.42 7.56 -3.08
C LEU A 357 10.30 6.96 -2.21
N PRO A 358 9.19 6.47 -2.79
CA PRO A 358 8.08 5.98 -1.97
C PRO A 358 8.49 4.91 -0.95
N GLY A 359 8.00 5.03 0.27
CA GLY A 359 8.31 4.17 1.42
C GLY A 359 9.63 4.50 2.12
N ARG A 360 10.44 5.43 1.60
CA ARG A 360 11.79 5.73 2.12
C ARG A 360 11.91 7.14 2.68
N SER A 361 12.94 7.38 3.49
CA SER A 361 13.22 8.72 4.04
C SER A 361 13.55 9.75 2.97
N LEU A 362 13.49 11.04 3.27
CA LEU A 362 14.04 12.07 2.38
C LEU A 362 15.56 12.15 2.45
N ASP A 363 16.15 11.71 3.56
CA ASP A 363 17.58 11.78 3.78
C ASP A 363 18.34 10.69 3.02
N SER A 364 19.64 10.87 2.84
CA SER A 364 20.50 9.77 2.41
C SER A 364 20.55 8.71 3.51
N GLU A 365 20.30 7.45 3.17
CA GLU A 365 20.24 6.38 4.16
C GLU A 365 20.70 5.05 3.58
N THR A 366 21.38 4.27 4.42
CA THR A 366 21.47 2.82 4.27
C THR A 366 20.26 2.21 4.93
N TYR A 367 19.59 1.31 4.23
CA TYR A 367 18.40 0.63 4.74
C TYR A 367 18.55 -0.88 4.63
N PHE A 368 17.96 -1.56 5.59
CA PHE A 368 17.91 -3.00 5.66
C PHE A 368 16.49 -3.46 6.01
N PHE A 369 16.04 -4.53 5.36
CA PHE A 369 14.74 -5.12 5.56
C PHE A 369 14.86 -6.63 5.68
N ILE A 370 14.06 -7.22 6.57
CA ILE A 370 13.76 -8.66 6.58
C ILE A 370 12.25 -8.81 6.56
N GLY A 371 11.76 -9.66 5.67
CA GLY A 371 10.34 -9.99 5.54
C GLY A 371 10.11 -11.48 5.46
N LEU A 372 8.95 -11.94 5.93
CA LEU A 372 8.49 -13.31 5.72
C LEU A 372 7.42 -13.29 4.63
N ASN A 373 7.70 -13.93 3.50
CA ASN A 373 6.76 -14.14 2.42
C ASN A 373 6.04 -15.47 2.62
N MET A 374 4.72 -15.42 2.77
CA MET A 374 3.89 -16.61 2.91
C MET A 374 2.77 -16.49 1.86
N PRO A 375 2.47 -17.52 1.06
CA PRO A 375 1.28 -17.54 0.23
C PRO A 375 0.12 -17.77 1.17
N PHE A 376 -0.87 -16.93 1.05
CA PHE A 376 -2.20 -17.29 1.44
C PHE A 376 -2.98 -17.51 0.16
N ASP A 377 -2.98 -18.76 -0.29
CA ASP A 377 -3.96 -19.27 -1.23
C ASP A 377 -4.99 -20.02 -0.41
N LEU A 378 -5.77 -19.26 0.36
CA LEU A 378 -6.83 -19.82 1.18
C LEU A 378 -8.10 -20.00 0.37
N LEU A 379 -8.31 -19.28 -0.73
CA LEU A 379 -9.27 -19.72 -1.72
C LEU A 379 -8.69 -20.96 -2.38
N GLY A 380 -8.82 -22.12 -1.72
CA GLY A 380 -8.64 -23.41 -2.38
C GLY A 380 -9.36 -23.27 -3.71
N ARG A 381 -8.61 -23.40 -4.81
CA ARG A 381 -9.13 -23.34 -6.18
C ARG A 381 -10.53 -23.93 -6.13
N ASP A 382 -11.54 -23.12 -6.39
CA ASP A 382 -12.85 -23.68 -6.64
C ASP A 382 -12.63 -24.57 -7.86
N SER A 383 -12.56 -25.88 -7.65
CA SER A 383 -12.30 -26.88 -8.67
C SER A 383 -13.38 -26.87 -9.77
N ARG A 384 -14.38 -25.99 -9.63
CA ARG A 384 -15.38 -25.62 -10.62
C ARG A 384 -14.89 -24.66 -11.70
N LEU A 385 -13.76 -23.95 -11.51
CA LEU A 385 -13.15 -23.11 -12.55
C LEU A 385 -12.12 -23.86 -13.42
N ASP A 386 -11.71 -25.07 -13.02
CA ASP A 386 -10.89 -25.99 -13.82
C ASP A 386 -11.77 -27.01 -14.60
N GLY A 387 -13.09 -26.81 -14.63
CA GLY A 387 -14.03 -27.63 -15.40
C GLY A 387 -14.23 -27.09 -16.82
N GLY A 388 -13.46 -27.59 -17.78
CA GLY A 388 -13.88 -27.60 -19.19
C GLY A 388 -12.79 -27.33 -20.24
N ASN A 389 -11.96 -28.33 -20.51
CA ASN A 389 -11.82 -28.98 -21.82
C ASN A 389 -10.48 -29.73 -21.89
N ASP A 390 -10.49 -30.98 -21.43
CA ASP A 390 -9.80 -32.09 -22.07
C ASP A 390 -10.87 -33.12 -22.47
#